data_AF-A0A6S4T3R3-F1
#
_entry.id   AF-A0A6S4T3R3-F1
#
_cell.length_a   1.000
_cell.length_b   1.000
_cell.length_c   1.000
_cell.angle_alpha   90.00
_cell.angle_beta   90.00
_cell.angle_gamma   90.00
#
_symmetry.space_group_name_H-M   'P 1'
#
loop_
_entity.id
_entity.type
_entity.pdbx_description
1 polymer ?
#
loop_
_entity_poly.entity_id
_entity_poly.type
_entity_poly.pdbx_seq_one_letter_code
_entity_poly.pdbx_strand_id
1 'polypeptide(L)'
;MASRIERKRMEQTEASTSDAKRIGKEIDCLTKQLSELRAFDDQLKHHADMRITLDLDDGVKVNYGKFGTLLSDVKAITGDKGE
;
A
#
# COMPACT_ATOMS: atom_id res chain seq x y z
N MET A 1 -8.64 -0.24 10.36
CA MET A 1 -9.43 -0.77 9.23
C MET A 1 -10.13 -2.09 9.56
N ALA A 2 -9.45 -3.08 10.15
CA ALA A 2 -10.06 -4.39 10.49
C ALA A 2 -11.36 -4.29 11.32
N SER A 3 -11.38 -3.53 12.42
CA SER A 3 -12.59 -3.36 13.24
C SER A 3 -13.74 -2.65 12.50
N ARG A 4 -13.44 -1.84 11.48
CA ARG A 4 -14.46 -1.18 10.64
C ARG A 4 -15.06 -2.16 9.63
N ILE A 5 -14.24 -3.05 9.07
CA ILE A 5 -14.70 -4.14 8.21
C ILE A 5 -15.61 -5.08 9.00
N GLU A 6 -15.23 -5.44 10.23
CA GLU A 6 -16.03 -6.33 11.08
C GLU A 6 -17.41 -5.72 11.41
N ARG A 7 -17.46 -4.45 11.80
CA ARG A 7 -18.74 -3.74 11.99
C ARG A 7 -19.61 -3.77 10.73
N LYS A 8 -19.03 -3.55 9.56
CA LYS A 8 -19.78 -3.61 8.30
C LYS A 8 -20.28 -5.01 7.97
N ARG A 9 -19.56 -6.07 8.36
CA ARG A 9 -20.05 -7.46 8.20
C ARG A 9 -21.25 -7.75 9.10
N MET A 10 -21.23 -7.23 10.34
CA MET A 10 -22.40 -7.29 11.21
C MET A 10 -23.59 -6.53 10.60
N GLU A 11 -23.37 -5.28 10.16
CA GLU A 11 -24.39 -4.47 9.47
C GLU A 11 -24.94 -5.17 8.21
N GLN A 12 -24.10 -5.86 7.43
CA GLN A 12 -24.50 -6.57 6.22
C GLN A 12 -25.46 -7.72 6.50
N THR A 13 -25.31 -8.39 7.64
CA THR A 13 -26.10 -9.56 8.02
C THR A 13 -27.54 -9.18 8.37
N GLU A 14 -27.73 -7.97 8.87
CA GLU A 14 -29.04 -7.42 9.27
C GLU A 14 -29.71 -6.60 8.14
N ALA A 15 -29.02 -6.39 7.02
CA ALA A 15 -29.45 -5.49 5.96
C ALA A 15 -30.41 -6.14 4.95
N SER A 16 -31.24 -5.30 4.32
CA SER A 16 -32.07 -5.67 3.16
C SER A 16 -31.20 -6.12 1.98
N THR A 17 -31.72 -6.91 1.04
CA THR A 17 -30.95 -7.48 -0.08
C THR A 17 -30.17 -6.43 -0.88
N SER A 18 -30.76 -5.25 -1.14
CA SER A 18 -30.08 -4.16 -1.85
C SER A 18 -28.98 -3.52 -1.03
N ASP A 19 -29.22 -3.30 0.26
CA ASP A 19 -28.26 -2.69 1.19
C ASP A 19 -27.10 -3.63 1.48
N ALA A 20 -27.38 -4.93 1.69
CA ALA A 20 -26.37 -5.96 1.89
C ALA A 20 -25.38 -6.03 0.72
N LYS A 21 -25.87 -5.85 -0.52
CA LYS A 21 -25.00 -5.80 -1.72
C LYS A 21 -24.11 -4.56 -1.73
N ARG A 22 -24.62 -3.39 -1.32
CA ARG A 22 -23.83 -2.15 -1.21
C ARG A 22 -22.77 -2.26 -0.11
N ILE A 23 -23.16 -2.75 1.07
CA ILE A 23 -22.25 -2.94 2.21
C ILE A 23 -21.15 -3.96 1.84
N GLY A 24 -21.48 -5.01 1.09
CA GLY A 24 -20.49 -5.96 0.55
C GLY A 24 -19.40 -5.29 -0.29
N LYS A 25 -19.79 -4.39 -1.22
CA LYS A 25 -18.80 -3.63 -2.01
C LYS A 25 -17.90 -2.75 -1.14
N GLU A 26 -18.44 -2.17 -0.07
CA GLU A 26 -17.65 -1.37 0.87
C GLU A 26 -16.68 -2.22 1.68
N ILE A 27 -17.10 -3.41 2.11
CA ILE A 27 -16.21 -4.40 2.75
C ILE A 27 -15.08 -4.78 1.80
N ASP A 28 -15.39 -5.09 0.54
CA ASP A 28 -14.38 -5.47 -0.46
C ASP A 28 -13.38 -4.35 -0.69
N CYS A 29 -13.87 -3.11 -0.83
CA CYS A 29 -13.01 -1.93 -0.99
C CYS A 29 -12.08 -1.74 0.22
N LEU A 30 -12.62 -1.76 1.44
CA LEU A 30 -11.82 -1.63 2.66
C LEU A 30 -10.82 -2.78 2.84
N THR A 31 -11.20 -3.99 2.41
CA THR A 31 -10.32 -5.17 2.47
C THR A 31 -9.15 -5.02 1.52
N LYS A 32 -9.39 -4.56 0.28
CA LYS A 32 -8.32 -4.26 -0.69
C LYS A 32 -7.35 -3.19 -0.16
N GLN A 33 -7.89 -2.09 0.35
CA GLN A 33 -7.07 -1.03 0.95
C GLN A 33 -6.24 -1.56 2.13
N LEU A 34 -6.83 -2.40 2.99
CA LEU A 34 -6.09 -3.01 4.10
C LEU A 34 -4.97 -3.94 3.61
N SER A 35 -5.21 -4.74 2.56
CA SER A 35 -4.17 -5.60 1.99
C SER A 35 -3.04 -4.79 1.36
N GLU A 36 -3.36 -3.71 0.65
CA GLU A 36 -2.37 -2.79 0.07
C GLU A 36 -1.51 -2.15 1.16
N LEU A 37 -2.12 -1.66 2.24
CA LEU A 37 -1.37 -1.08 3.37
C LEU A 37 -0.45 -2.09 4.05
N ARG A 38 -0.89 -3.35 4.22
CA ARG A 38 -0.06 -4.41 4.82
C ARG A 38 1.12 -4.76 3.93
N ALA A 39 0.88 -4.93 2.62
CA ALA A 39 1.94 -5.21 1.67
C ALA A 39 2.97 -4.06 1.61
N PHE A 40 2.50 -2.81 1.70
CA PHE A 40 3.37 -1.65 1.78
C PHE A 40 4.18 -1.61 3.08
N ASP A 41 3.57 -1.90 4.23
CA ASP A 41 4.25 -1.94 5.54
C ASP A 41 5.35 -3.01 5.57
N ASP A 42 5.10 -4.18 4.97
CA ASP A 42 6.10 -5.24 4.81
C ASP A 42 7.30 -4.78 3.96
N GLN A 43 7.05 -4.11 2.84
CA GLN A 43 8.11 -3.52 2.01
C GLN A 43 8.89 -2.45 2.78
N LEU A 44 8.19 -1.53 3.44
CA LEU A 44 8.79 -0.46 4.22
C LEU A 44 9.69 -1.03 5.33
N LYS A 45 9.21 -2.04 6.04
CA LYS A 45 9.98 -2.72 7.09
C LYS A 45 11.22 -3.41 6.52
N HIS A 46 11.10 -4.12 5.41
CA HIS A 46 12.25 -4.74 4.73
C HIS A 46 13.33 -3.69 4.38
N HIS A 47 12.93 -2.56 3.80
CA HIS A 47 13.87 -1.47 3.48
C HIS A 47 14.47 -0.82 4.73
N ALA A 48 13.71 -0.69 5.82
CA ALA A 48 14.20 -0.19 7.10
C ALA A 48 15.24 -1.14 7.73
N ASP A 49 14.96 -2.44 7.71
CA ASP A 49 15.86 -3.49 8.24
C ASP A 49 17.17 -3.57 7.45
N MET A 50 17.14 -3.30 6.14
CA MET A 50 18.36 -3.20 5.32
C MET A 50 19.28 -2.04 5.73
N ARG A 51 18.78 -1.05 6.49
CA ARG A 51 19.55 0.14 6.90
C ARG A 51 20.32 0.78 5.75
N ILE A 52 19.58 1.12 4.68
CA ILE A 52 20.13 1.70 3.46
C ILE A 52 20.98 2.92 3.80
N THR A 53 22.25 2.88 3.44
CA THR A 53 23.16 4.03 3.60
C THR A 53 22.99 4.97 2.41
N LEU A 54 22.76 6.25 2.71
CA LEU A 54 22.63 7.30 1.71
C LEU A 54 23.89 8.17 1.75
N ASP A 55 24.63 8.15 0.65
CA ASP A 55 25.68 9.13 0.40
C ASP A 55 25.04 10.31 -0.33
N LEU A 56 25.13 11.51 0.25
CA LEU A 56 24.47 12.69 -0.32
C LEU A 56 25.18 13.18 -1.58
N ASP A 57 26.45 12.81 -1.78
CA ASP A 57 27.23 13.17 -2.96
C ASP A 57 26.81 12.36 -4.21
N ASP A 58 26.19 11.18 -4.03
CA ASP A 58 25.60 10.38 -5.12
C ASP A 58 24.43 11.10 -5.83
N GLY A 59 23.83 12.09 -5.16
CA GLY A 59 22.70 12.85 -5.67
C GLY A 59 21.34 12.14 -5.63
N VAL A 60 20.29 12.90 -5.93
CA VAL A 60 18.88 12.49 -5.76
C VAL A 60 18.54 11.26 -6.60
N LYS A 61 19.00 11.20 -7.85
CA LYS A 61 18.69 10.09 -8.77
C LYS A 61 19.16 8.74 -8.24
N VAL A 62 20.43 8.67 -7.82
CA VAL A 62 21.04 7.42 -7.33
C VAL A 62 20.42 7.00 -6.01
N ASN A 63 20.22 7.95 -5.08
CA ASN A 63 19.61 7.65 -3.79
C ASN A 63 18.15 7.21 -3.88
N TYR A 64 17.35 7.81 -4.78
CA TYR A 64 15.96 7.36 -4.99
C TYR A 64 15.88 5.96 -5.59
N GLY A 65 16.87 5.55 -6.39
CA GLY A 65 16.96 4.18 -6.92
C GLY A 65 17.17 3.12 -5.83
N LYS A 66 17.80 3.48 -4.69
CA LYS A 66 18.04 2.55 -3.57
C LYS A 66 16.74 2.10 -2.88
N PHE A 67 15.64 2.83 -3.06
CA PHE A 67 14.33 2.50 -2.50
C PHE A 67 13.48 1.61 -3.43
N GLY A 68 13.98 1.20 -4.61
CA GLY A 68 13.32 0.23 -5.46
C GLY A 68 11.89 0.62 -5.85
N THR A 69 10.91 -0.21 -5.49
CA THR A 69 9.48 0.05 -5.75
C THR A 69 8.74 0.71 -4.58
N LEU A 70 9.45 1.05 -3.49
CA LEU A 70 8.82 1.59 -2.28
C LEU A 70 8.26 3.00 -2.49
N LEU A 71 8.92 3.84 -3.30
CA LEU A 71 8.46 5.20 -3.56
C LEU A 71 7.67 5.25 -4.87
N SER A 72 6.60 6.07 -4.90
CA SER A 72 5.72 6.20 -6.08
C SER A 72 6.45 6.70 -7.31
N ASP A 73 7.42 7.60 -7.11
CA ASP A 73 8.00 8.39 -8.20
C ASP A 73 9.41 7.90 -8.58
N VAL A 74 9.85 6.72 -8.13
CA VAL A 74 11.19 6.21 -8.45
C VAL A 74 11.41 6.20 -9.96
N LYS A 75 10.48 5.68 -10.76
CA LYS A 75 10.62 5.67 -12.22
C LYS A 75 10.72 7.07 -12.85
N ALA A 76 9.96 8.04 -12.33
CA ALA A 76 10.02 9.41 -12.82
C ALA A 76 11.36 10.09 -12.49
N ILE A 77 11.95 9.74 -11.35
CA ILE A 77 13.20 10.34 -10.83
C ILE A 77 14.44 9.62 -11.38
N THR A 78 14.42 8.29 -11.45
CA THR A 78 15.55 7.46 -11.92
C THR A 78 15.57 7.26 -13.43
N GLY A 79 14.47 7.60 -14.11
CA GLY A 79 14.29 7.36 -15.54
C GLY A 79 14.12 5.86 -15.83
N ASP A 80 13.53 5.56 -16.98
CA ASP A 80 13.51 4.19 -17.49
C ASP A 80 14.97 3.80 -17.79
N LYS A 81 15.55 2.90 -16.98
CA LYS A 81 16.71 2.16 -17.46
C LYS A 81 16.15 1.23 -18.52
N GLY A 82 16.10 1.71 -19.76
CA GLY A 82 15.71 0.90 -20.90
C GLY A 82 16.56 -0.37 -20.91
N GLU A 83 15.93 -1.48 -20.58
CA GLU A 83 16.30 -2.82 -21.00
C GLU A 83 15.17 -3.35 -21.90
#